data_AF-A0A8T3SYQ4-F1
#
_entry.id   AF-A0A8T3SYQ4-F1
#
_cell.length_a   1.000
_cell.length_b   1.000
_cell.length_c   1.000
_cell.angle_alpha   90.00
_cell.angle_beta   90.00
_cell.angle_gamma   90.00
#
_symmetry.space_group_name_H-M   'P 1'
#
loop_
_entity.id
_entity.type
_entity.pdbx_description
1 polymer ?
#
loop_
_entity_poly.entity_id
_entity_poly.type
_entity_poly.pdbx_seq_one_letter_code
_entity_poly.pdbx_strand_id
1 'polypeptide(L)' 'PRAEVLARDPDGHPVAVRSGRVLATAFHPELTADRRLHRLLVQMVGEEARRPA' A
#
# COMPACT_ATOMS: atom_id res chain seq x y z
N PRO A 1 -4.77 -10.51 11.34
CA PRO A 1 -5.15 -9.25 10.66
C PRO A 1 -5.76 -9.53 9.27
N ARG A 2 -6.89 -8.90 8.97
CA ARG A 2 -7.52 -9.00 7.64
C ARG A 2 -6.82 -8.01 6.69
N ALA A 3 -6.56 -8.44 5.46
CA ALA A 3 -6.04 -7.55 4.43
C ALA A 3 -7.14 -6.64 3.90
N GLU A 4 -6.88 -5.34 3.85
CA GLU A 4 -7.70 -4.33 3.17
C GLU A 4 -7.29 -4.24 1.71
N VAL A 5 -8.27 -4.27 0.80
CA VAL A 5 -8.03 -4.11 -0.65
C VAL A 5 -8.08 -2.64 -0.99
N LEU A 6 -6.95 -2.10 -1.47
CA LEU A 6 -6.80 -0.70 -1.83
C LEU A 6 -7.10 -0.43 -3.31
N ALA A 7 -6.83 -1.40 -4.18
CA ALA A 7 -7.08 -1.32 -5.60
C ALA A 7 -7.39 -2.69 -6.20
N ARG A 8 -8.19 -2.68 -7.27
CA ARG A 8 -8.51 -3.83 -8.11
C ARG A 8 -8.16 -3.54 -9.56
N ASP A 9 -7.80 -4.57 -10.31
CA ASP A 9 -7.70 -4.50 -11.76
C ASP A 9 -9.11 -4.44 -12.42
N PRO A 10 -9.21 -4.29 -13.74
CA PRO A 10 -10.50 -4.28 -14.45
C PRO A 10 -11.35 -5.55 -14.30
N ASP A 11 -10.72 -6.70 -14.05
CA ASP A 11 -11.39 -7.99 -13.84
C ASP A 11 -11.82 -8.21 -12.37
N GLY A 12 -11.47 -7.26 -11.49
CA GLY A 12 -11.85 -7.25 -10.08
C GLY A 12 -10.85 -7.94 -9.15
N HIS A 13 -9.70 -8.39 -9.63
CA HIS A 13 -8.67 -9.00 -8.79
C HIS A 13 -7.97 -7.94 -7.92
N PRO A 14 -7.72 -8.22 -6.61
CA PRO A 14 -6.92 -7.32 -5.77
C PRO A 14 -5.49 -7.18 -6.30
N VAL A 15 -5.04 -5.95 -6.55
CA VAL A 15 -3.68 -5.67 -7.04
C VAL A 15 -2.85 -4.79 -6.11
N ALA A 16 -3.49 -4.17 -5.10
CA ALA A 16 -2.82 -3.50 -4.00
C ALA A 16 -3.58 -3.76 -2.70
N VAL A 17 -2.87 -4.14 -1.63
CA VAL A 17 -3.45 -4.47 -0.32
C VAL A 17 -2.63 -3.91 0.83
N ARG A 18 -3.27 -3.64 1.96
CA ARG A 18 -2.63 -3.29 3.24
C ARG A 18 -3.05 -4.28 4.33
N SER A 19 -2.09 -4.72 5.14
CA SER A 19 -2.35 -5.52 6.35
C SER A 19 -1.48 -5.03 7.49
N GLY A 20 -2.06 -4.20 8.35
CA GLY A 20 -1.31 -3.49 9.39
C GLY A 20 -0.21 -2.61 8.79
N ARG A 21 1.04 -2.97 9.05
CA ARG A 21 2.26 -2.28 8.58
C ARG A 21 2.76 -2.74 7.21
N VAL A 22 2.14 -3.76 6.64
CA VAL A 22 2.56 -4.35 5.36
C VAL A 22 1.73 -3.75 4.23
N LEU A 23 2.40 -3.27 3.19
CA LEU A 23 1.83 -2.86 1.91
C LEU A 23 2.37 -3.80 0.82
N ALA A 24 1.51 -4.32 -0.04
CA ALA A 24 1.91 -5.20 -1.14
C ALA A 24 1.20 -4.81 -2.44
N THR A 25 1.91 -4.98 -3.56
CA THR A 25 1.38 -4.79 -4.92
C THR A 25 1.72 -5.96 -5.82
N ALA A 26 0.82 -6.25 -6.77
CA ALA A 26 1.03 -7.22 -7.85
C ALA A 26 1.67 -6.60 -9.11
N PHE A 27 2.05 -5.32 -9.03
CA PHE A 27 2.66 -4.55 -10.10
C PHE A 27 3.85 -3.75 -9.55
N HIS A 28 4.61 -3.17 -10.46
CA HIS A 28 5.78 -2.35 -10.19
C HIS A 28 5.41 -0.86 -10.15
N PRO A 29 5.10 -0.28 -8.97
CA PRO A 29 4.73 1.14 -8.85
C PRO A 29 5.85 2.11 -9.31
N GLU A 30 7.10 1.64 -9.38
CA GLU A 30 8.29 2.37 -9.79
C GLU A 30 8.39 2.60 -11.31
N LEU A 31 7.65 1.84 -12.13
CA LEU A 31 7.68 1.95 -13.59
C LEU A 31 6.83 3.11 -14.13
N THR A 32 6.32 3.97 -13.24
CA THR A 32 5.59 5.19 -13.59
C THR A 32 6.12 6.39 -12.79
N ALA A 33 5.91 7.60 -13.31
CA ALA A 33 6.19 8.83 -12.58
C ALA A 33 5.17 9.10 -11.44
N ASP A 34 4.09 8.32 -11.36
CA ASP A 34 3.09 8.46 -10.30
C ASP A 34 3.62 7.95 -8.95
N ARG A 35 3.84 8.89 -8.03
CA ARG A 35 4.37 8.62 -6.69
C ARG A 35 3.31 8.43 -5.62
N ARG A 36 2.02 8.33 -5.95
CA ARG A 36 0.94 8.18 -4.93
C ARG A 36 1.18 6.99 -4.00
N LEU A 37 1.53 5.83 -4.55
CA LEU A 37 1.78 4.64 -3.74
C LEU A 37 3.07 4.74 -2.91
N HIS A 38 4.13 5.32 -3.48
CA HIS A 38 5.37 5.62 -2.76
C HIS A 38 5.11 6.57 -1.58
N ARG A 39 4.29 7.61 -1.76
CA ARG A 39 3.88 8.51 -0.68
C ARG A 39 3.11 7.77 0.40
N LEU A 40 2.17 6.89 0.03
CA LEU A 40 1.44 6.06 0.98
C LEU A 40 2.40 5.22 1.84
N LEU A 41 3.38 4.56 1.23
CA LEU A 41 4.38 3.78 1.96
C LEU A 41 5.15 4.64 2.99
N VAL A 42 5.64 5.81 2.58
CA VAL A 42 6.35 6.74 3.48
C VAL A 42 5.46 7.24 4.61
N GLN A 43 4.19 7.55 4.31
CA GLN A 43 3.22 7.95 5.33
C GLN A 43 3.00 6.85 6.36
N MET A 44 2.89 5.59 5.95
CA MET A 44 2.74 4.43 6.84
C MET A 44 3.94 4.27 7.78
N VAL A 45 5.17 4.50 7.29
CA VAL A 45 6.38 4.51 8.15
C VAL A 45 6.31 5.62 9.19
N GLY A 46 5.86 6.81 8.78
CA GLY A 46 5.68 7.93 9.70
C GLY A 46 4.59 7.69 10.75
N GLU A 47 3.46 7.08 10.36
CA GLU A 47 2.40 6.66 11.31
C GLU A 47 2.93 5.69 12.34
N GLU A 48 3.74 4.75 11.86
CA GLU A 48 4.34 3.74 12.71
C GLU A 48 5.29 4.33 13.74
N ALA A 49 6.17 5.23 13.34
CA ALA A 49 7.07 5.93 14.26
C ALA A 49 6.35 6.74 15.35
N ARG A 50 5.07 7.08 15.15
CA ARG A 50 4.24 7.84 16.12
C ARG A 50 3.44 6.94 17.06
N ARG A 51 3.48 5.62 16.91
CA ARG A 51 2.68 4.71 17.72
C ARG A 51 3.29 4.57 19.12
N PRO A 52 2.56 4.85 20.21
CA PRO A 52 3.06 4.63 21.57
C PRO A 52 3.35 3.15 21.82
N ALA A 53 4.33 2.89 22.70
CA ALA A 53 4.77 1.55 23.09
C ALA A 53 3.67 0.74 23.79
#